data_AF-A0A016VBT8-F1
#
_entry.id   AF-A0A016VBT8-F1
#
_cell.length_a   1.000
_cell.length_b   1.000
_cell.length_c   1.000
_cell.angle_alpha   90.00
_cell.angle_beta   90.00
_cell.angle_gamma   90.00
#
_symmetry.space_group_name_H-M   'P 1'
#
loop_
_entity.id
_entity.type
_entity.pdbx_description
1 polymer ?
#
loop_
_entity_poly.entity_id
_entity_poly.type
_entity_poly.pdbx_seq_one_letter_code
_entity_poly.pdbx_strand_id
1 'polypeptide(L)'
;MFQTEGLDTIIVRLNNGRISVSDEYVRGYTSSFPDRINNVKVHSSRLEGNTMSVTFSRPVNSMEYPYDNSLLGCQPWKFLVGLHRMGPRGDLHHHMMTPVHRTVCIDECRI
;
A
#
# COMPACT_ATOMS: atom_id res chain seq x y z
N MET A 1 9.69 19.69 7.21
CA MET A 1 8.56 19.16 8.01
C MET A 1 8.82 17.68 8.21
N PHE A 2 9.19 17.26 9.42
CA PHE A 2 9.41 15.83 9.72
C PHE A 2 8.03 15.18 9.81
N GLN A 3 7.74 14.21 8.94
CA GLN A 3 6.54 13.41 9.04
C GLN A 3 6.74 12.46 10.24
N THR A 4 6.26 12.86 11.41
CA THR A 4 6.39 12.12 12.69
C THR A 4 5.37 11.00 12.85
N GLU A 5 4.43 10.88 11.92
CA GLU A 5 3.39 9.83 11.87
C GLU A 5 3.66 8.90 10.69
N GLY A 6 3.49 7.60 10.88
CA GLY A 6 3.78 6.60 9.85
C GLY A 6 2.67 6.47 8.81
N LEU A 7 2.89 5.58 7.85
CA LEU A 7 1.97 5.33 6.73
C LEU A 7 1.48 3.89 6.77
N ASP A 8 0.18 3.73 6.91
CA ASP A 8 -0.58 2.55 6.50
C ASP A 8 -0.40 2.36 4.99
N THR A 9 0.18 1.23 4.59
CA THR A 9 0.71 1.02 3.24
C THR A 9 0.39 -0.38 2.70
N ILE A 10 -0.32 -0.42 1.58
CA ILE A 10 -0.54 -1.66 0.83
C ILE A 10 0.60 -1.83 -0.18
N ILE A 11 1.33 -2.93 -0.07
CA ILE A 11 2.48 -3.22 -0.92
C ILE A 11 2.15 -4.35 -1.88
N VAL A 12 2.40 -4.13 -3.17
CA VAL A 12 2.29 -5.14 -4.22
C VAL A 12 3.69 -5.49 -4.72
N ARG A 13 4.04 -6.77 -4.68
CA ARG A 13 5.32 -7.29 -5.16
C ARG A 13 5.12 -8.22 -6.34
N LEU A 14 6.04 -8.16 -7.30
CA LEU A 14 6.16 -9.12 -8.39
C LEU A 14 7.50 -9.83 -8.26
N ASN A 15 7.48 -11.12 -7.95
CA ASN A 15 8.70 -11.94 -7.81
C ASN A 15 8.57 -13.21 -8.66
N ASN A 16 9.47 -13.39 -9.63
CA ASN A 16 9.47 -14.54 -10.53
C ASN A 16 8.10 -14.84 -11.16
N GLY A 17 7.41 -13.80 -11.64
CA GLY A 17 6.06 -13.89 -12.22
C GLY A 17 4.92 -14.06 -11.22
N ARG A 18 5.22 -14.23 -9.93
CA ARG A 18 4.22 -14.33 -8.86
C ARG A 18 3.96 -12.97 -8.24
N ILE A 19 2.68 -12.60 -8.21
CA ILE A 19 2.21 -11.38 -7.55
C ILE A 19 1.85 -11.70 -6.10
N SER A 20 2.34 -10.89 -5.16
CA SER A 20 1.89 -10.90 -3.76
C SER A 20 1.47 -9.50 -3.32
N VAL A 21 0.57 -9.46 -2.35
CA VAL A 21 0.04 -8.23 -1.76
C VAL A 21 0.18 -8.38 -0.25
N SER A 22 0.61 -7.33 0.42
CA SER A 22 0.75 -7.29 1.87
C SER A 22 0.31 -5.94 2.42
N ASP A 23 -0.16 -6.03 3.67
CA ASP A 23 -0.51 -4.91 4.53
C ASP A 23 0.72 -4.58 5.39
N GLU A 24 1.20 -3.35 5.30
CA GLU A 24 2.47 -2.93 5.89
C GLU A 24 2.43 -1.51 6.42
N TYR A 25 3.28 -1.23 7.40
CA TYR A 25 3.46 0.10 7.95
C TYR A 25 4.86 0.65 7.68
N VAL A 26 4.93 1.94 7.38
CA VAL A 26 6.18 2.69 7.22
C VAL A 26 6.30 3.73 8.32
N ARG A 27 7.44 3.75 9.03
CA ARG A 27 7.71 4.77 10.06
C ARG A 27 8.85 5.68 9.65
N GLY A 28 8.52 6.90 9.21
CA GLY A 28 9.53 7.86 8.75
C GLY A 28 10.19 7.41 7.44
N TYR A 29 11.47 7.72 7.26
CA TYR A 29 12.22 7.38 6.05
C TYR A 29 12.91 6.01 6.15
N THR A 30 12.13 4.96 6.40
CA THR A 30 12.62 3.57 6.50
C THR A 30 11.90 2.64 5.53
N SER A 31 12.40 1.41 5.38
CA SER A 31 11.62 0.34 4.75
C SER A 31 10.35 0.06 5.56
N SER A 32 9.32 -0.40 4.87
CA SER A 32 8.08 -0.90 5.46
C SER A 32 8.29 -2.22 6.20
N PHE A 33 7.36 -2.57 7.08
CA PHE A 33 7.30 -3.87 7.73
C PHE A 33 5.85 -4.38 7.77
N PRO A 34 5.61 -5.71 7.70
CA PRO A 34 4.27 -6.27 7.77
C PRO A 34 3.54 -5.92 9.06
N ASP A 35 2.26 -5.61 8.92
CA ASP A 35 1.38 -5.38 10.06
C ASP A 35 1.09 -6.68 10.80
N ARG A 36 0.74 -6.57 12.09
CA ARG A 36 0.41 -7.75 12.89
C ARG A 36 -0.94 -8.32 12.48
N ILE A 37 -1.87 -7.45 12.13
CA ILE A 37 -3.18 -7.80 11.61
C ILE A 37 -3.23 -7.45 10.13
N ASN A 38 -3.16 -8.46 9.26
CA ASN A 38 -3.40 -8.25 7.83
C ASN A 38 -4.91 -8.13 7.58
N ASN A 39 -5.37 -6.91 7.30
CA ASN A 39 -6.77 -6.62 7.01
C ASN A 39 -7.07 -6.51 5.50
N VAL A 40 -6.05 -6.73 4.66
CA VAL A 40 -6.16 -6.71 3.19
C VAL A 40 -6.51 -8.10 2.66
N LYS A 41 -7.67 -8.21 2.02
CA LYS A 41 -8.12 -9.43 1.35
C LYS A 41 -7.93 -9.32 -0.16
N VAL A 42 -7.07 -10.16 -0.73
CA VAL A 42 -6.86 -10.25 -2.17
C VAL A 42 -7.97 -11.07 -2.82
N HIS A 43 -8.61 -10.53 -3.85
CA HIS A 43 -9.64 -11.20 -4.65
C HIS A 43 -9.08 -11.80 -5.94
N SER A 44 -8.18 -11.07 -6.60
CA SER A 44 -7.52 -11.54 -7.81
C SER A 44 -6.17 -10.87 -8.00
N SER A 45 -5.20 -11.59 -8.55
CA SER A 45 -3.97 -11.02 -9.07
C SER A 45 -3.66 -11.66 -10.42
N ARG A 46 -3.29 -10.85 -11.40
CA ARG A 46 -2.99 -11.32 -12.75
C ARG A 46 -1.87 -10.50 -13.39
N LEU A 47 -1.09 -11.17 -14.22
CA LEU A 47 -0.09 -10.57 -15.08
C LEU A 47 -0.48 -10.91 -16.52
N GLU A 48 -0.97 -9.91 -17.25
CA GLU A 48 -1.35 -10.04 -18.66
C GLU A 48 -0.43 -9.14 -19.49
N GLY A 49 0.47 -9.75 -20.27
CA GLY A 49 1.53 -9.03 -20.97
C GLY A 49 2.41 -8.24 -20.00
N ASN A 50 2.46 -6.93 -20.17
CA ASN A 50 3.22 -6.01 -19.31
C ASN A 50 2.34 -5.33 -18.24
N THR A 51 1.10 -5.80 -18.05
CA THR A 51 0.16 -5.20 -17.10
C THR A 51 -0.06 -6.14 -15.93
N MET A 52 0.33 -5.67 -14.75
CA MET A 52 -0.03 -6.27 -13.48
C MET A 52 -1.35 -5.68 -13.00
N SER A 53 -2.32 -6.52 -12.64
CA SER A 53 -3.57 -6.10 -12.01
C SER A 53 -3.81 -6.85 -10.72
N VAL A 54 -4.23 -6.12 -9.69
CA VAL A 54 -4.58 -6.66 -8.39
C VAL A 54 -5.93 -6.08 -7.98
N THR A 55 -6.83 -6.95 -7.53
CA THR A 55 -8.09 -6.58 -6.91
C THR A 55 -8.03 -7.03 -5.46
N PHE A 56 -8.25 -6.12 -4.53
CA PHE A 56 -8.26 -6.38 -3.10
C PHE A 56 -9.34 -5.56 -2.41
N SER A 57 -9.64 -5.90 -1.16
CA SER A 57 -10.47 -5.11 -0.26
C SER A 57 -9.78 -4.98 1.09
N ARG A 58 -10.13 -3.93 1.84
CA ARG A 58 -9.83 -3.78 3.27
C ARG A 58 -11.00 -3.06 3.95
N PRO A 59 -11.21 -3.25 5.26
CA PRO A 59 -12.20 -2.49 6.02
C PRO A 59 -11.95 -0.98 5.93
N VAL A 60 -13.04 -0.20 5.92
CA VAL A 60 -12.96 1.27 5.93
C VAL A 60 -12.56 1.84 7.29
N ASN A 61 -12.87 1.10 8.36
CA ASN A 61 -12.47 1.47 9.71
C ASN A 61 -11.07 0.92 9.98
N SER A 62 -10.29 1.66 10.76
CA SER A 62 -9.03 1.17 11.32
C SER A 62 -9.28 -0.08 12.15
N MET A 63 -8.47 -1.13 11.94
CA MET A 63 -8.55 -2.38 12.70
C MET A 63 -7.39 -2.52 13.70
N GLU A 64 -6.27 -1.82 13.47
CA GLU A 64 -5.08 -1.83 14.34
C GLU A 64 -4.46 -0.44 14.52
N TYR A 65 -4.67 0.24 15.65
CA TYR A 65 -3.99 1.52 15.94
C TYR A 65 -2.55 1.27 16.47
N PRO A 66 -1.51 2.00 16.00
CA PRO A 66 -1.54 3.11 15.04
C PRO A 66 -1.20 2.72 13.59
N TYR A 67 -1.25 1.43 13.24
CA TYR A 67 -0.73 0.91 11.98
C TYR A 67 -1.73 1.08 10.82
N ASP A 68 -3.01 0.98 11.13
CA ASP A 68 -4.10 1.28 10.23
C ASP A 68 -4.56 2.73 10.35
N ASN A 69 -4.85 3.34 9.21
CA ASN A 69 -5.62 4.57 9.13
C ASN A 69 -7.09 4.29 8.82
N SER A 70 -7.98 5.10 9.37
CA SER A 70 -9.38 5.11 8.93
C SER A 70 -9.46 5.64 7.50
N LEU A 71 -10.22 4.95 6.65
CA LEU A 71 -10.52 5.38 5.29
C LEU A 71 -11.82 6.21 5.19
N LEU A 72 -12.50 6.43 6.33
CA LEU A 72 -13.69 7.28 6.39
C LEU A 72 -13.36 8.73 6.06
N GLY A 73 -14.28 9.41 5.39
CA GLY A 73 -14.13 10.77 4.89
C GLY A 73 -13.14 10.89 3.74
N CYS A 74 -12.58 12.08 3.59
CA CYS A 74 -11.57 12.40 2.57
C CYS A 74 -10.17 12.29 3.16
N GLN A 75 -9.40 11.30 2.69
CA GLN A 75 -8.07 11.01 3.21
C GLN A 75 -6.99 11.33 2.16
N PRO A 76 -5.81 11.83 2.57
CA PRO A 76 -4.67 12.04 1.68
C PRO A 76 -4.00 10.71 1.36
N TRP A 77 -3.97 10.34 0.08
CA TRP A 77 -3.36 9.10 -0.40
C TRP A 77 -2.09 9.40 -1.19
N LYS A 78 -1.12 8.50 -1.11
CA LYS A 78 0.13 8.55 -1.86
C LYS A 78 0.23 7.34 -2.77
N PHE A 79 0.43 7.58 -4.06
CA PHE A 79 0.57 6.53 -5.07
C PHE A 79 2.00 6.52 -5.62
N LEU A 80 2.67 5.38 -5.52
CA LEU A 80 3.94 5.15 -6.19
C LEU A 80 3.72 5.02 -7.70
N VAL A 81 4.63 5.59 -8.49
CA VAL A 81 4.58 5.56 -9.94
C VAL A 81 5.66 4.64 -10.47
N GLY A 82 5.24 3.58 -11.16
CA GLY A 82 6.14 2.58 -11.75
C GLY A 82 6.55 1.47 -10.78
N LEU A 83 7.37 0.55 -11.29
CA LEU A 83 7.93 -0.54 -10.52
C LEU A 83 9.32 -0.16 -9.99
N HIS A 84 9.58 -0.50 -8.74
CA HIS A 84 10.88 -0.34 -8.12
C HIS A 84 11.50 -1.70 -7.81
N ARG A 85 12.83 -1.79 -7.93
CA ARG A 85 13.54 -3.04 -7.63
C ARG A 85 13.40 -3.36 -6.14
N MET A 86 13.12 -4.62 -5.85
CA MET A 86 13.17 -5.14 -4.48
C MET A 86 14.60 -5.59 -4.15
N GLY A 87 14.95 -5.56 -2.87
CA GLY A 87 16.18 -6.17 -2.40
C GLY A 87 16.11 -7.71 -2.44
N PRO A 88 17.25 -8.39 -2.21
CA PRO A 88 17.32 -9.86 -2.28
C PRO A 88 16.36 -10.59 -1.34
N ARG A 89 15.90 -9.92 -0.27
CA ARG A 89 14.97 -10.49 0.72
C ARG A 89 13.53 -10.01 0.52
N GLY A 90 13.23 -9.30 -0.57
CA GLY A 90 11.92 -8.70 -0.82
C GLY A 90 11.70 -7.37 -0.10
N ASP A 91 12.75 -6.81 0.51
CA ASP A 91 12.75 -5.49 1.12
C ASP A 91 12.55 -4.38 0.07
N LEU A 92 11.77 -3.38 0.44
CA LEU A 92 11.51 -2.24 -0.43
C LEU A 92 12.69 -1.29 -0.44
N HIS A 93 13.15 -0.95 -1.64
CA HIS A 93 14.10 0.14 -1.85
C HIS A 93 13.38 1.47 -1.97
N HIS A 94 14.09 2.54 -1.62
CA HIS A 94 13.57 3.90 -1.78
C HIS A 94 13.21 4.18 -3.24
N HIS A 95 11.98 4.66 -3.46
CA HIS A 95 11.50 5.02 -4.79
C HIS A 95 12.30 6.20 -5.37
N MET A 96 12.52 6.20 -6.69
CA MET A 96 13.32 7.27 -7.34
C MET A 96 12.54 8.57 -7.58
N MET A 97 11.20 8.50 -7.53
CA MET A 97 10.32 9.63 -7.79
C MET A 97 9.43 9.90 -6.59
N THR A 98 9.07 11.17 -6.37
CA THR A 98 8.12 11.52 -5.32
C THR A 98 6.75 10.88 -5.62
N PRO A 99 6.12 10.19 -4.64
CA PRO A 99 4.80 9.61 -4.82
C PRO A 99 3.77 10.69 -5.17
N VAL A 100 2.78 10.34 -6.01
CA VAL A 100 1.68 11.22 -6.37
C VAL A 100 0.72 11.35 -5.19
N HIS A 101 0.46 12.57 -4.74
CA HIS A 101 -0.51 12.86 -3.69
C HIS A 101 -1.89 13.07 -4.31
N ARG A 102 -2.93 12.40 -3.78
CA ARG A 102 -4.32 12.68 -4.12
C ARG A 102 -5.23 12.56 -2.91
N THR A 103 -6.19 13.48 -2.75
CA THR A 103 -7.27 13.32 -1.79
C THR A 103 -8.31 12.33 -2.35
N VAL A 104 -8.63 11.31 -1.57
CA VAL A 104 -9.61 10.28 -1.93
C VAL A 104 -10.71 10.26 -0.87
N CYS A 105 -11.97 10.43 -1.30
CA CYS A 105 -13.14 10.40 -0.44
C CYS A 105 -13.90 9.09 -0.68
N ILE A 106 -13.51 8.01 0.02
CA ILE A 106 -14.12 6.68 -0.21
C ILE A 106 -15.63 6.69 0.06
N ASP A 107 -16.09 7.49 1.01
CA ASP A 107 -17.51 7.58 1.33
C ASP A 107 -18.35 8.14 0.18
N GLU A 108 -17.76 8.93 -0.73
CA GLU A 108 -18.45 9.43 -1.93
C GLU A 108 -18.57 8.36 -3.03
N CYS A 109 -17.83 7.25 -2.91
CA CYS A 109 -17.90 6.11 -3.83
C CYS A 109 -18.94 5.06 -3.40
N ARG A 110 -19.60 5.25 -2.25
CA ARG A 110 -20.69 4.39 -1.77
C ARG A 110 -21.99 4.81 -2.45
N ILE A 111 -22.36 4.10 -3.52
CA ILE A 111 -23.70 4.19 -4.13
C ILE A 111 -24.68 3.36 -3.31
#